data_AF-A0A371RXX0-F1
#
_entry.id   AF-A0A371RXX0-F1
#
_cell.length_a   1.000
_cell.length_b   1.000
_cell.length_c   1.000
_cell.angle_alpha   90.00
_cell.angle_beta   90.00
_cell.angle_gamma   90.00
#
_symmetry.space_group_name_H-M   'P 1'
#
loop_
_entity.id
_entity.type
_entity.pdbx_description
1 polymer ?
#
loop_
_entity_poly.entity_id
_entity_poly.type
_entity_poly.pdbx_seq_one_letter_code
_entity_poly.pdbx_strand_id
1 'polypeptide(L)'
;MSYNPVLAFFLSFIPGVGHFYVNRKIRGFLYGAGTVGSILIGIFGTFMVGYEEPFFVGLIFAFFVGVINVLDMIIFLLRNNKQNQHQQVIQTEEGQVVSVRTDDSDRFYTIILSFIPGLGHFQLGLINRGLTFLIGFFGLGTMVVFISVFTDQGAFMVFLGILPVIWVYNMFDAVQLVSKKQRGEELVDKTILEDFEETRREQGRKSKTLATVLAIFPGAGHLYLGLQKRGIQLMAAFLFAIYILDVLRLSLFLFLIPIIWFYSFFDALQKVSKHGEEEIEDVPVVSYIVNHQKWVGFGLIALGLYYLLVNVVLPTVGPMVAKVFHFDIQYFYYTYFQGTIICILLIGGGLKLMVGSKKRKENA
;
A
#
# COMPACT_ATOMS: atom_id res chain seq x y z
N MET A 1 -27.53 9.52 -36.96
CA MET A 1 -27.87 8.40 -36.06
C MET A 1 -27.18 8.65 -34.74
N SER A 2 -27.93 8.77 -33.64
CA SER A 2 -27.37 8.92 -32.29
C SER A 2 -26.87 7.54 -31.83
N TYR A 3 -25.56 7.34 -31.85
CA TYR A 3 -24.92 6.16 -31.25
C TYR A 3 -24.43 6.52 -29.85
N ASN A 4 -24.37 5.55 -28.94
CA ASN A 4 -23.83 5.76 -27.60
C ASN A 4 -22.29 5.73 -27.67
N PRO A 5 -21.58 6.83 -27.35
CA PRO A 5 -20.12 6.89 -27.46
C PRO A 5 -19.41 5.94 -26.49
N VAL A 6 -20.00 5.68 -25.31
CA VAL A 6 -19.46 4.71 -24.34
C VAL A 6 -19.52 3.29 -24.92
N LEU A 7 -20.66 2.92 -25.53
CA LEU A 7 -20.80 1.61 -26.18
C LEU A 7 -19.84 1.47 -27.37
N ALA A 8 -19.69 2.51 -28.18
CA ALA A 8 -18.74 2.54 -29.30
C ALA A 8 -17.29 2.31 -28.84
N PHE A 9 -16.90 2.92 -27.71
CA PHE A 9 -15.60 2.71 -27.09
C PHE A 9 -15.42 1.25 -26.62
N PHE A 10 -16.37 0.68 -25.88
CA PHE A 10 -16.26 -0.72 -25.42
C PHE A 10 -16.24 -1.72 -26.59
N LEU A 11 -17.03 -1.48 -27.65
CA LEU A 11 -17.01 -2.30 -28.85
C LEU A 11 -15.68 -2.22 -29.61
N SER A 12 -14.87 -1.17 -29.39
CA SER A 12 -13.56 -1.07 -30.04
C SER A 12 -12.51 -2.03 -29.48
N PHE A 13 -12.72 -2.64 -28.31
CA PHE A 13 -11.83 -3.69 -27.80
C PHE A 13 -11.82 -4.94 -28.69
N ILE A 14 -12.85 -5.12 -29.53
CA ILE A 14 -12.85 -6.09 -30.62
C ILE A 14 -12.46 -5.33 -31.90
N PRO A 15 -11.28 -5.58 -32.50
CA PRO A 15 -10.80 -4.83 -33.65
C PRO A 15 -11.83 -4.76 -34.78
N GLY A 16 -12.16 -3.53 -35.18
CA GLY A 16 -13.13 -3.24 -36.24
C GLY A 16 -14.60 -3.09 -35.80
N VAL A 17 -15.06 -3.75 -34.74
CA VAL A 17 -16.48 -3.79 -34.36
C VAL A 17 -17.01 -2.41 -33.96
N GLY A 18 -16.28 -1.69 -33.10
CA GLY A 18 -16.66 -0.32 -32.73
C GLY A 18 -16.77 0.61 -33.94
N HIS A 19 -15.91 0.45 -34.96
CA HIS A 19 -15.96 1.27 -36.18
C HIS A 19 -17.19 0.95 -37.03
N PHE A 20 -17.62 -0.31 -37.09
CA PHE A 20 -18.89 -0.65 -37.74
C PHE A 20 -20.08 -0.05 -37.01
N TYR A 21 -20.08 -0.07 -35.67
CA TYR A 21 -21.14 0.53 -34.86
C TYR A 21 -21.32 2.03 -35.13
N VAL A 22 -20.22 2.77 -35.34
CA VAL A 22 -20.26 4.20 -35.72
C VAL A 22 -20.27 4.45 -37.23
N ASN A 23 -20.59 3.42 -38.03
CA ASN A 23 -20.70 3.47 -39.50
C ASN A 23 -19.40 3.83 -40.26
N ARG A 24 -18.22 3.64 -39.66
CA ARG A 24 -16.90 3.76 -40.30
C ARG A 24 -16.48 2.44 -40.95
N LYS A 25 -17.25 1.96 -41.93
CA LYS A 25 -17.11 0.62 -42.55
C LYS A 25 -15.68 0.31 -43.04
N ILE A 26 -15.01 1.25 -43.70
CA ILE A 26 -13.65 1.06 -44.24
C ILE A 26 -12.66 0.78 -43.09
N ARG A 27 -12.69 1.60 -42.02
CA ARG A 27 -11.79 1.41 -40.89
C ARG A 27 -12.13 0.16 -40.08
N GLY A 28 -13.43 -0.14 -39.96
CA GLY A 28 -13.90 -1.39 -39.36
C GLY A 28 -13.32 -2.61 -40.05
N PHE A 29 -13.39 -2.65 -41.38
CA PHE A 29 -12.80 -3.73 -42.17
C PHE A 29 -11.27 -3.75 -42.06
N LEU A 30 -10.60 -2.61 -42.20
CA LEU A 30 -9.13 -2.54 -42.12
C LEU A 30 -8.57 -3.06 -40.80
N TYR A 31 -9.15 -2.66 -39.66
CA TYR A 31 -8.68 -3.13 -38.36
C TYR A 31 -9.06 -4.59 -38.09
N GLY A 32 -10.28 -5.00 -38.42
CA GLY A 32 -10.71 -6.40 -38.26
C GLY A 32 -9.88 -7.36 -39.12
N ALA A 33 -9.73 -7.05 -40.41
CA ALA A 33 -8.93 -7.84 -41.34
C ALA A 33 -7.43 -7.76 -41.02
N GLY A 34 -6.93 -6.60 -40.57
CA GLY A 34 -5.54 -6.44 -40.15
C GLY A 34 -5.18 -7.33 -38.96
N THR A 35 -6.01 -7.36 -37.92
CA THR A 35 -5.80 -8.21 -36.74
C THR A 35 -5.88 -9.68 -37.11
N VAL A 36 -6.99 -10.13 -37.73
CA VAL A 36 -7.18 -11.54 -38.09
C VAL A 36 -6.13 -12.00 -39.10
N GLY A 37 -5.83 -11.17 -40.10
CA GLY A 37 -4.82 -11.42 -41.11
C GLY A 37 -3.42 -11.60 -40.53
N SER A 38 -3.03 -10.75 -39.56
CA SER A 38 -1.73 -10.86 -38.89
C SER A 38 -1.57 -12.20 -38.15
N ILE A 39 -2.64 -12.66 -37.48
CA ILE A 39 -2.65 -13.97 -36.80
C ILE A 39 -2.57 -15.10 -37.81
N LEU A 40 -3.39 -15.06 -38.88
CA LEU A 40 -3.40 -16.09 -39.92
C LEU A 40 -2.05 -16.20 -40.65
N ILE A 41 -1.41 -15.07 -40.95
CA ILE A 41 -0.06 -15.04 -41.54
C ILE A 41 0.95 -15.67 -40.57
N GLY A 42 0.85 -15.38 -39.28
CA GLY A 42 1.71 -15.99 -38.26
C GLY A 42 1.55 -17.51 -38.19
N ILE A 43 0.31 -17.99 -38.13
CA ILE A 43 -0.03 -19.43 -38.13
C ILE A 43 0.52 -20.11 -39.39
N PHE A 44 0.28 -19.52 -40.57
CA PHE A 44 0.76 -20.06 -41.83
C PHE A 44 2.29 -20.08 -41.90
N GLY A 45 2.95 -19.03 -41.41
CA GLY A 45 4.40 -18.97 -41.29
C GLY A 45 4.95 -20.10 -40.40
N THR A 46 4.30 -20.39 -39.29
CA THR A 46 4.67 -21.52 -38.41
C THR A 46 4.58 -22.86 -39.14
N PHE A 47 3.52 -23.10 -39.92
CA PHE A 47 3.42 -24.32 -40.74
C PHE A 47 4.50 -24.42 -41.82
N MET A 48 4.92 -23.29 -42.40
CA MET A 48 5.91 -23.27 -43.48
C MET A 48 7.35 -23.46 -43.00
N VAL A 49 7.69 -22.89 -41.84
CA VAL A 49 9.07 -22.91 -41.32
C VAL A 49 9.28 -24.02 -40.28
N GLY A 50 8.22 -24.50 -39.63
CA GLY A 50 8.29 -25.55 -38.60
C GLY A 50 8.74 -25.05 -37.22
N TYR A 51 8.74 -23.73 -36.99
CA TYR A 51 9.02 -23.10 -35.69
C TYR A 51 7.85 -22.21 -35.25
N GLU A 52 7.73 -21.99 -33.95
CA GLU A 52 6.65 -21.18 -33.33
C GLU A 52 6.85 -19.65 -33.50
N GLU A 53 8.06 -19.19 -33.82
CA GLU A 53 8.40 -17.76 -33.90
C GLU A 53 7.46 -16.91 -34.80
N PRO A 54 7.10 -17.36 -36.03
CA PRO A 54 6.20 -16.58 -36.90
C PRO A 54 4.81 -16.34 -36.28
N PHE A 55 4.29 -17.30 -35.51
CA PHE A 55 3.03 -17.16 -34.80
C PHE A 55 3.12 -16.04 -33.75
N PHE A 56 4.18 -16.00 -32.95
CA PHE A 56 4.39 -14.93 -31.97
C PHE A 56 4.55 -13.55 -32.63
N VAL A 57 5.27 -13.47 -33.76
CA VAL A 57 5.37 -12.23 -34.54
C VAL A 57 3.99 -11.78 -35.03
N GLY A 58 3.17 -12.71 -35.54
CA GLY A 58 1.79 -12.44 -35.96
C GLY A 58 0.91 -11.91 -34.81
N LEU A 59 1.04 -12.49 -33.61
CA LEU A 59 0.35 -12.01 -32.41
C LEU A 59 0.79 -10.60 -32.00
N ILE A 60 2.08 -10.29 -32.07
CA ILE A 60 2.60 -8.95 -31.77
C ILE A 60 2.02 -7.92 -32.74
N PHE A 61 2.03 -8.21 -34.05
CA PHE A 61 1.41 -7.33 -35.05
C PHE A 61 -0.10 -7.15 -34.80
N ALA A 62 -0.81 -8.24 -34.51
CA ALA A 62 -2.23 -8.21 -34.19
C ALA A 62 -2.53 -7.33 -32.95
N PHE A 63 -1.68 -7.40 -31.92
CA PHE A 63 -1.77 -6.55 -30.73
C PHE A 63 -1.60 -5.07 -31.08
N PHE A 64 -0.57 -4.70 -31.84
CA PHE A 64 -0.36 -3.31 -32.26
C PHE A 64 -1.51 -2.77 -33.13
N VAL A 65 -2.04 -3.58 -34.06
CA VAL A 65 -3.23 -3.21 -34.84
C VAL A 65 -4.43 -2.97 -33.93
N GLY A 66 -4.62 -3.83 -32.92
CA GLY A 66 -5.67 -3.68 -31.91
C GLY A 66 -5.55 -2.38 -31.09
N VAL A 67 -4.33 -2.05 -30.64
CA VAL A 67 -4.05 -0.80 -29.93
C VAL A 67 -4.34 0.42 -30.82
N ILE A 68 -3.88 0.42 -32.07
CA ILE A 68 -4.14 1.51 -33.03
C ILE A 68 -5.65 1.66 -33.28
N ASN A 69 -6.39 0.56 -33.40
CA ASN A 69 -7.84 0.56 -33.55
C ASN A 69 -8.54 1.23 -32.35
N VAL A 70 -8.16 0.90 -31.11
CA VAL A 70 -8.73 1.54 -29.92
C VAL A 70 -8.40 3.03 -29.88
N LEU A 71 -7.16 3.41 -30.20
CA LEU A 71 -6.73 4.82 -30.25
C LEU A 71 -7.48 5.62 -31.33
N ASP A 72 -7.65 5.09 -32.54
CA ASP A 72 -8.43 5.75 -33.59
C ASP A 72 -9.91 5.91 -33.19
N MET A 73 -10.48 4.93 -32.49
CA MET A 73 -11.83 5.07 -31.94
C MET A 73 -11.90 6.22 -30.93
N ILE A 74 -10.99 6.26 -29.96
CA ILE A 74 -10.93 7.32 -28.94
C ILE A 74 -10.84 8.68 -29.63
N ILE A 75 -9.88 8.88 -30.54
CA ILE A 75 -9.69 10.15 -31.26
C ILE A 75 -10.95 10.57 -32.02
N PHE A 76 -11.61 9.63 -32.69
CA PHE A 76 -12.84 9.90 -33.42
C PHE A 76 -13.98 10.32 -32.50
N LEU A 77 -14.20 9.61 -31.39
CA LEU A 77 -15.26 9.94 -30.44
C LEU A 77 -15.01 11.29 -29.77
N LEU A 78 -13.76 11.59 -29.39
CA LEU A 78 -13.38 12.88 -28.82
C LEU A 78 -13.62 14.04 -29.79
N ARG A 79 -13.31 13.86 -31.08
CA ARG A 79 -13.49 14.88 -32.12
C ARG A 79 -14.97 15.11 -32.46
N ASN A 80 -15.75 14.04 -32.59
CA ASN A 80 -17.14 14.15 -33.01
C ASN A 80 -18.07 14.64 -31.88
N ASN A 81 -17.78 14.30 -30.63
CA ASN A 81 -18.55 14.78 -29.48
C ASN A 81 -18.43 16.31 -29.31
N LYS A 82 -17.23 16.89 -29.59
CA LYS A 82 -16.99 18.34 -29.55
C LYS A 82 -17.79 19.12 -30.61
N GLN A 83 -18.06 18.52 -31.77
CA GLN A 83 -18.89 19.14 -32.82
C GLN A 83 -20.39 19.18 -32.45
N ASN A 84 -20.90 18.13 -31.81
CA ASN A 84 -22.30 18.10 -31.35
C ASN A 84 -22.56 19.13 -30.22
N GLN A 85 -21.57 19.45 -29.39
CA GLN A 85 -21.68 20.48 -28.35
C GLN A 85 -21.86 21.90 -28.90
N HIS A 86 -21.28 22.23 -30.07
CA HIS A 86 -21.50 23.54 -30.69
C HIS A 86 -22.92 23.74 -31.23
N GLN A 87 -23.69 22.67 -31.43
CA GLN A 87 -25.07 22.75 -31.92
C GLN A 87 -26.11 22.99 -30.81
N GLN A 88 -25.77 22.81 -29.53
CA GLN A 88 -26.67 23.07 -28.39
C GLN A 88 -26.34 24.38 -27.67
N VAL A 89 -26.07 25.43 -28.44
CA VAL A 89 -26.06 26.81 -27.92
C VAL A 89 -27.51 27.27 -27.85
N ILE A 90 -28.03 27.42 -26.64
CA ILE A 90 -29.28 28.16 -26.43
C ILE A 90 -28.92 29.65 -26.50
N GLN A 91 -29.43 30.36 -27.49
CA GLN A 91 -29.42 31.83 -27.47
C GLN A 91 -30.55 32.27 -26.54
N THR A 92 -30.20 32.88 -25.40
CA THR A 92 -31.16 33.62 -24.59
C THR A 92 -31.52 34.93 -25.30
N GLU A 93 -32.72 35.47 -25.09
CA GLU A 93 -33.20 36.71 -25.72
C GLU A 93 -32.26 37.93 -25.53
N GLU A 94 -31.39 37.88 -24.52
CA GLU A 94 -30.35 38.90 -24.23
C GLU A 94 -29.00 38.66 -24.95
N GLY A 95 -28.92 37.73 -25.91
CA GLY A 95 -27.70 37.47 -26.67
C GLY A 95 -26.60 36.72 -25.91
N GLN A 96 -26.89 36.20 -24.72
CA GLN A 96 -25.99 35.29 -24.01
C GLN A 96 -26.02 33.88 -24.63
N VAL A 97 -24.84 33.39 -24.98
CA VAL A 97 -24.61 32.04 -25.48
C VAL A 97 -24.36 31.14 -24.26
N VAL A 98 -25.38 30.40 -23.81
CA VAL A 98 -25.20 29.39 -22.76
C VAL A 98 -24.93 28.05 -23.44
N SER A 99 -23.69 27.56 -23.32
CA SER A 99 -23.34 26.20 -23.74
C SER A 99 -23.77 25.21 -22.65
N VAL A 100 -24.84 24.46 -22.88
CA VAL A 100 -25.26 23.38 -21.97
C VAL A 100 -24.46 22.13 -22.36
N ARG A 101 -23.52 21.70 -21.51
CA ARG A 101 -22.90 20.38 -21.70
C ARG A 101 -23.96 19.32 -21.42
N THR A 102 -24.20 18.43 -22.39
CA THR A 102 -25.06 17.28 -22.19
C THR A 102 -24.44 16.35 -21.15
N ASP A 103 -25.27 15.88 -20.23
CA ASP A 103 -24.89 14.98 -19.14
C ASP A 103 -24.16 13.71 -19.63
N ASP A 104 -24.55 13.20 -20.81
CA ASP A 104 -23.91 12.06 -21.48
C ASP A 104 -22.45 12.31 -21.90
N SER A 105 -22.12 13.56 -22.24
CA SER A 105 -20.77 13.93 -22.65
C SER A 105 -19.80 13.88 -21.47
N ASP A 106 -20.19 14.46 -20.33
CA ASP A 106 -19.37 14.46 -19.12
C ASP A 106 -19.07 13.03 -18.67
N ARG A 107 -20.06 12.14 -18.70
CA ARG A 107 -19.89 10.72 -18.41
C ARG A 107 -18.87 10.04 -19.31
N PHE A 108 -18.96 10.28 -20.61
CA PHE A 108 -18.04 9.69 -21.57
C PHE A 108 -16.59 10.13 -21.34
N TYR A 109 -16.34 11.44 -21.18
CA TYR A 109 -14.99 11.96 -20.94
C TYR A 109 -14.42 11.45 -19.61
N THR A 110 -15.21 11.42 -18.54
CA THR A 110 -14.75 10.91 -17.26
C THR A 110 -14.38 9.43 -17.33
N ILE A 111 -15.16 8.59 -18.03
CA ILE A 111 -14.83 7.17 -18.21
C ILE A 111 -13.51 7.01 -18.96
N ILE A 112 -13.33 7.69 -20.09
CA ILE A 112 -12.08 7.59 -20.86
C ILE A 112 -10.89 8.07 -20.05
N LEU A 113 -11.00 9.22 -19.38
CA LEU A 113 -9.90 9.76 -18.58
C LEU A 113 -9.60 8.87 -17.37
N SER A 114 -10.60 8.19 -16.79
CA SER A 114 -10.39 7.28 -15.66
C SER A 114 -9.55 6.04 -15.98
N PHE A 115 -9.26 5.75 -17.26
CA PHE A 115 -8.22 4.77 -17.62
C PHE A 115 -6.82 5.17 -17.14
N ILE A 116 -6.57 6.46 -16.95
CA ILE A 116 -5.37 6.95 -16.29
C ILE A 116 -5.75 7.29 -14.85
N PRO A 117 -5.13 6.66 -13.83
CA PRO A 117 -5.42 6.92 -12.42
C PRO A 117 -5.50 8.41 -12.09
N GLY A 118 -6.62 8.83 -11.52
CA GLY A 118 -6.88 10.20 -11.10
C GLY A 118 -7.41 11.18 -12.15
N LEU A 119 -7.21 10.95 -13.46
CA LEU A 119 -7.65 11.92 -14.48
C LEU A 119 -9.18 12.00 -14.63
N GLY A 120 -9.90 10.91 -14.38
CA GLY A 120 -11.36 10.92 -14.36
C GLY A 120 -11.93 11.86 -13.30
N HIS A 121 -11.28 11.95 -12.14
CA HIS A 121 -11.66 12.84 -11.05
C HIS A 121 -11.34 14.31 -11.36
N PHE A 122 -10.22 14.59 -12.03
CA PHE A 122 -9.90 15.94 -12.49
C PHE A 122 -10.96 16.47 -13.46
N GLN A 123 -11.52 15.63 -14.34
CA GLN A 123 -12.62 16.01 -15.22
C GLN A 123 -13.88 16.43 -14.45
N LEU A 124 -14.09 15.86 -13.26
CA LEU A 124 -15.20 16.21 -12.37
C LEU A 124 -14.90 17.42 -11.46
N GLY A 125 -13.69 17.97 -11.52
CA GLY A 125 -13.23 19.04 -10.62
C GLY A 125 -12.74 18.56 -9.26
N LEU A 126 -12.57 17.25 -9.07
CA LEU A 126 -12.14 16.62 -7.82
C LEU A 126 -10.62 16.43 -7.82
N ILE A 127 -9.88 17.52 -7.57
CA ILE A 127 -8.42 17.56 -7.65
C ILE A 127 -7.80 16.71 -6.53
N ASN A 128 -8.29 16.82 -5.30
CA ASN A 128 -7.73 16.07 -4.18
C ASN A 128 -7.94 14.56 -4.33
N ARG A 129 -9.13 14.16 -4.78
CA ARG A 129 -9.44 12.74 -5.06
C ARG A 129 -8.59 12.18 -6.19
N GLY A 130 -8.47 12.93 -7.29
CA GLY A 130 -7.66 12.53 -8.44
C GLY A 130 -6.17 12.43 -8.13
N LEU A 131 -5.61 13.40 -7.40
CA LEU A 131 -4.21 13.37 -6.95
C LEU A 131 -3.94 12.16 -6.05
N THR A 132 -4.88 11.79 -5.18
CA THR A 132 -4.74 10.61 -4.31
C THR A 132 -4.57 9.34 -5.13
N PHE A 133 -5.38 9.15 -6.17
CA PHE A 133 -5.25 8.00 -7.08
C PHE A 133 -3.97 8.04 -7.91
N LEU A 134 -3.59 9.22 -8.43
CA LEU A 134 -2.38 9.39 -9.22
C LEU A 134 -1.13 9.05 -8.39
N ILE A 135 -0.99 9.66 -7.21
CA ILE A 135 0.12 9.42 -6.28
C ILE A 135 0.09 7.97 -5.78
N GLY A 136 -1.08 7.46 -5.42
CA GLY A 136 -1.23 6.09 -4.93
C GLY A 136 -0.80 5.05 -5.97
N PHE A 137 -1.21 5.20 -7.24
CA PHE A 137 -0.88 4.25 -8.29
C PHE A 137 0.58 4.37 -8.74
N PHE A 138 1.02 5.56 -9.17
CA PHE A 138 2.37 5.75 -9.69
C PHE A 138 3.42 5.71 -8.59
N GLY A 139 3.14 6.31 -7.42
CA GLY A 139 4.04 6.27 -6.27
C GLY A 139 4.25 4.86 -5.73
N LEU A 140 3.20 4.06 -5.58
CA LEU A 140 3.34 2.65 -5.18
C LEU A 140 4.12 1.86 -6.23
N GLY A 141 3.80 2.02 -7.52
CA GLY A 141 4.49 1.30 -8.60
C GLY A 141 5.98 1.63 -8.65
N THR A 142 6.34 2.91 -8.63
CA THR A 142 7.73 3.35 -8.59
C THR A 142 8.44 2.86 -7.33
N MET A 143 7.79 2.92 -6.15
CA MET A 143 8.38 2.45 -4.90
C MET A 143 8.66 0.94 -4.93
N VAL A 144 7.71 0.13 -5.39
CA VAL A 144 7.87 -1.33 -5.46
C VAL A 144 9.00 -1.72 -6.41
N VAL A 145 9.07 -1.10 -7.60
CA VAL A 145 10.17 -1.32 -8.55
C VAL A 145 11.49 -0.86 -7.96
N PHE A 146 11.53 0.32 -7.33
CA PHE A 146 12.73 0.86 -6.71
C PHE A 146 13.28 -0.06 -5.63
N ILE A 147 12.44 -0.51 -4.68
CA ILE A 147 12.85 -1.44 -3.63
C ILE A 147 13.34 -2.75 -4.26
N SER A 148 12.61 -3.30 -5.23
CA SER A 148 12.98 -4.57 -5.87
C SER A 148 14.37 -4.49 -6.53
N VAL A 149 14.65 -3.41 -7.26
CA VAL A 149 15.95 -3.18 -7.90
C VAL A 149 17.04 -2.88 -6.87
N PHE A 150 16.77 -2.04 -5.88
CA PHE A 150 17.76 -1.62 -4.88
C PHE A 150 18.17 -2.74 -3.93
N THR A 151 17.23 -3.62 -3.59
CA THR A 151 17.46 -4.74 -2.66
C THR A 151 17.88 -6.03 -3.37
N ASP A 152 17.85 -6.06 -4.71
CA ASP A 152 18.02 -7.27 -5.55
C ASP A 152 17.07 -8.41 -5.14
N GLN A 153 15.87 -8.05 -4.65
CA GLN A 153 14.84 -9.00 -4.25
C GLN A 153 13.64 -8.89 -5.19
N GLY A 154 13.52 -9.85 -6.10
CA GLY A 154 12.37 -9.98 -7.01
C GLY A 154 11.03 -10.24 -6.29
N ALA A 155 11.06 -10.73 -5.03
CA ALA A 155 9.86 -10.99 -4.24
C ALA A 155 8.98 -9.74 -4.05
N PHE A 156 9.57 -8.55 -4.00
CA PHE A 156 8.80 -7.31 -3.89
C PHE A 156 7.91 -7.03 -5.10
N MET A 157 8.21 -7.58 -6.28
CA MET A 157 7.39 -7.39 -7.48
C MET A 157 5.96 -7.94 -7.32
N VAL A 158 5.74 -8.88 -6.39
CA VAL A 158 4.39 -9.38 -6.06
C VAL A 158 3.44 -8.24 -5.64
N PHE A 159 3.96 -7.18 -5.02
CA PHE A 159 3.16 -6.01 -4.64
C PHE A 159 2.66 -5.17 -5.82
N LEU A 160 3.22 -5.35 -7.04
CA LEU A 160 2.64 -4.74 -8.25
C LEU A 160 1.22 -5.25 -8.53
N GLY A 161 0.84 -6.42 -8.00
CA GLY A 161 -0.52 -6.94 -8.06
C GLY A 161 -1.58 -6.05 -7.40
N ILE A 162 -1.18 -5.09 -6.56
CA ILE A 162 -2.07 -4.08 -5.98
C ILE A 162 -2.48 -3.03 -7.02
N LEU A 163 -1.62 -2.72 -8.01
CA LEU A 163 -1.86 -1.66 -8.98
C LEU A 163 -3.13 -1.90 -9.83
N PRO A 164 -3.39 -3.09 -10.41
CA PRO A 164 -4.64 -3.37 -11.11
C PRO A 164 -5.88 -3.16 -10.23
N VAL A 165 -5.80 -3.48 -8.93
CA VAL A 165 -6.92 -3.30 -7.99
C VAL A 165 -7.20 -1.82 -7.79
N ILE A 166 -6.16 -1.01 -7.56
CA ILE A 166 -6.28 0.46 -7.46
C ILE A 166 -6.85 1.05 -8.76
N TRP A 167 -6.39 0.56 -9.92
CA TRP A 167 -6.82 1.03 -11.23
C TRP A 167 -8.31 0.76 -11.50
N VAL A 168 -8.77 -0.47 -11.24
CA VAL A 168 -10.19 -0.82 -11.38
C VAL A 168 -11.06 -0.01 -10.41
N TYR A 169 -10.62 0.11 -9.15
CA TYR A 169 -11.35 0.90 -8.16
C TYR A 169 -11.44 2.38 -8.56
N ASN A 170 -10.35 2.99 -9.04
CA ASN A 170 -10.32 4.35 -9.58
C ASN A 170 -11.35 4.54 -10.71
N MET A 171 -11.42 3.61 -11.66
CA MET A 171 -12.39 3.68 -12.77
C MET A 171 -13.83 3.59 -12.24
N PHE A 172 -14.09 2.63 -11.35
CA PHE A 172 -15.40 2.44 -10.73
C PHE A 172 -15.85 3.68 -9.94
N ASP A 173 -14.94 4.27 -9.17
CA ASP A 173 -15.17 5.46 -8.38
C ASP A 173 -15.52 6.68 -9.25
N ALA A 174 -14.76 6.92 -10.32
CA ALA A 174 -15.05 7.99 -11.27
C ALA A 174 -16.44 7.82 -11.94
N VAL A 175 -16.82 6.60 -12.31
CA VAL A 175 -18.14 6.29 -12.89
C VAL A 175 -19.27 6.55 -11.89
N GLN A 176 -19.08 6.22 -10.62
CA GLN A 176 -20.06 6.49 -9.57
C GLN A 176 -20.24 7.98 -9.32
N LEU A 177 -19.13 8.75 -9.28
CA LEU A 177 -19.17 10.19 -9.04
C LEU A 177 -19.81 10.95 -10.19
N VAL A 178 -19.58 10.52 -11.44
CA VAL A 178 -20.36 10.99 -12.59
C VAL A 178 -21.84 10.73 -12.32
N SER A 179 -22.21 9.48 -12.04
CA SER A 179 -23.61 9.09 -11.83
C SER A 179 -24.28 9.89 -10.71
N LYS A 180 -23.51 10.24 -9.67
CA LYS A 180 -23.91 11.13 -8.58
C LYS A 180 -24.18 12.55 -9.07
N LYS A 181 -23.26 13.13 -9.87
CA LYS A 181 -23.46 14.43 -10.53
C LYS A 181 -24.68 14.44 -11.45
N GLN A 182 -24.93 13.37 -12.21
CA GLN A 182 -26.10 13.23 -13.10
C GLN A 182 -27.43 13.29 -12.33
N ARG A 183 -27.45 12.79 -11.09
CA ARG A 183 -28.62 12.87 -10.20
C ARG A 183 -28.83 14.26 -9.57
N GLY A 184 -27.96 15.23 -9.87
CA GLY A 184 -28.01 16.58 -9.30
C GLY A 184 -27.43 16.68 -7.89
N GLU A 185 -26.72 15.66 -7.41
CA GLU A 185 -26.03 15.72 -6.12
C GLU A 185 -24.72 16.52 -6.25
N GLU A 186 -24.44 17.39 -5.28
CA GLU A 186 -23.17 18.12 -5.25
C GLU A 186 -21.99 17.19 -4.98
N LEU A 187 -20.92 17.38 -5.74
CA LEU A 187 -19.65 16.69 -5.54
C LEU A 187 -18.74 17.57 -4.69
N VAL A 188 -18.27 17.05 -3.56
CA VAL A 188 -17.32 17.75 -2.69
C VAL A 188 -15.92 17.18 -2.93
N ASP A 189 -14.94 18.04 -3.17
CA ASP A 189 -13.55 17.62 -3.41
C ASP A 189 -12.85 17.25 -2.11
N LYS A 190 -12.85 15.94 -1.83
CA LYS A 190 -12.20 15.32 -0.68
C LYS A 190 -11.32 14.17 -1.15
N THR A 191 -10.29 13.88 -0.38
CA THR A 191 -9.49 12.68 -0.64
C THR A 191 -10.32 11.42 -0.39
N ILE A 192 -9.94 10.29 -1.00
CA ILE A 192 -10.63 9.01 -0.77
C ILE A 192 -10.60 8.65 0.73
N LEU A 193 -9.45 8.86 1.37
CA LEU A 193 -9.29 8.56 2.79
C LEU A 193 -10.24 9.39 3.65
N GLU A 194 -10.37 10.68 3.34
CA GLU A 194 -11.29 11.60 4.01
C GLU A 194 -12.76 11.21 3.79
N ASP A 195 -13.14 10.79 2.59
CA ASP A 195 -14.49 10.29 2.28
C ASP A 195 -14.83 9.02 3.10
N PHE A 196 -13.86 8.11 3.24
CA PHE A 196 -13.96 6.95 4.14
C PHE A 196 -14.03 7.34 5.62
N GLU A 197 -13.37 8.44 6.01
CA GLU A 197 -13.34 8.94 7.39
C GLU A 197 -14.61 9.69 7.78
N GLU A 198 -15.13 10.57 6.93
CA GLU A 198 -16.33 11.38 7.21
C GLU A 198 -17.59 10.52 7.37
N THR A 199 -17.77 9.54 6.49
CA THR A 199 -18.84 8.52 6.63
C THR A 199 -18.83 7.86 8.02
N ARG A 200 -17.67 7.82 8.68
CA ARG A 200 -17.48 7.26 10.03
C ARG A 200 -17.47 8.32 11.14
N ARG A 201 -17.10 9.57 10.83
CA ARG A 201 -16.94 10.70 11.76
C ARG A 201 -18.23 11.46 11.99
N GLU A 202 -19.21 11.40 11.10
CA GLU A 202 -20.59 11.87 11.36
C GLU A 202 -21.21 11.19 12.61
N GLN A 203 -20.64 10.07 13.05
CA GLN A 203 -20.99 9.39 14.30
C GLN A 203 -20.15 9.82 15.53
N GLY A 204 -19.28 10.85 15.41
CA GLY A 204 -18.43 11.35 16.51
C GLY A 204 -17.26 10.45 16.91
N ARG A 205 -16.96 9.38 16.15
CA ARG A 205 -15.98 8.33 16.53
C ARG A 205 -14.67 8.48 15.75
N LYS A 206 -13.52 8.22 16.39
CA LYS A 206 -12.22 8.09 15.68
C LYS A 206 -12.28 6.94 14.67
N SER A 207 -11.51 7.03 13.59
CA SER A 207 -11.56 6.05 12.50
C SER A 207 -11.03 4.68 12.95
N LYS A 208 -11.93 3.69 13.06
CA LYS A 208 -11.56 2.31 13.42
C LYS A 208 -10.57 1.71 12.42
N THR A 209 -10.72 2.01 11.13
CA THR A 209 -9.82 1.52 10.07
C THR A 209 -8.42 2.11 10.20
N LEU A 210 -8.31 3.43 10.43
CA LEU A 210 -7.01 4.05 10.63
C LEU A 210 -6.32 3.52 11.89
N ALA A 211 -7.08 3.35 12.98
CA ALA A 211 -6.57 2.75 14.22
C ALA A 211 -6.07 1.31 14.00
N THR A 212 -6.77 0.51 13.20
CA THR A 212 -6.36 -0.85 12.81
C THR A 212 -5.10 -0.87 11.95
N VAL A 213 -4.98 0.04 10.97
CA VAL A 213 -3.76 0.15 10.15
C VAL A 213 -2.58 0.57 11.02
N LEU A 214 -2.77 1.56 11.89
CA LEU A 214 -1.75 2.01 12.84
C LEU A 214 -1.40 0.92 13.86
N ALA A 215 -2.31 0.01 14.21
CA ALA A 215 -2.04 -1.09 15.14
C ALA A 215 -0.96 -2.07 14.63
N ILE A 216 -0.70 -2.12 13.31
CA ILE A 216 0.40 -2.90 12.73
C ILE A 216 1.74 -2.48 13.32
N PHE A 217 1.90 -1.20 13.71
CA PHE A 217 3.05 -0.76 14.46
C PHE A 217 2.75 -0.78 15.97
N PRO A 218 3.49 -1.56 16.78
CA PRO A 218 3.21 -1.69 18.21
C PRO A 218 3.09 -0.34 18.93
N GLY A 219 1.96 -0.14 19.61
CA GLY A 219 1.64 1.09 20.34
C GLY A 219 1.05 2.25 19.53
N ALA A 220 1.18 2.30 18.20
CA ALA A 220 0.67 3.41 17.41
C ALA A 220 -0.86 3.45 17.32
N GLY A 221 -1.51 2.29 17.18
CA GLY A 221 -2.98 2.18 17.23
C GLY A 221 -3.55 2.68 18.57
N HIS A 222 -2.90 2.36 19.69
CA HIS A 222 -3.28 2.85 21.03
C HIS A 222 -3.15 4.36 21.15
N LEU A 223 -2.05 4.94 20.65
CA LEU A 223 -1.83 6.39 20.68
C LEU A 223 -2.91 7.13 19.89
N TYR A 224 -3.31 6.61 18.72
CA TYR A 224 -4.38 7.18 17.92
C TYR A 224 -5.73 7.17 18.63
N LEU A 225 -6.00 6.13 19.42
CA LEU A 225 -7.20 6.03 20.27
C LEU A 225 -7.13 6.89 21.55
N GLY A 226 -6.02 7.61 21.79
CA GLY A 226 -5.80 8.43 22.99
C GLY A 226 -5.22 7.67 24.19
N LEU A 227 -4.88 6.39 24.04
CA LEU A 227 -4.31 5.54 25.10
C LEU A 227 -2.78 5.73 25.16
N GLN A 228 -2.36 6.89 25.65
CA GLN A 228 -0.96 7.33 25.59
C GLN A 228 -0.03 6.45 26.43
N LYS A 229 -0.38 6.20 27.70
CA LYS A 229 0.47 5.42 28.61
C LYS A 229 0.66 4.02 28.09
N ARG A 230 -0.42 3.40 27.63
CA ARG A 230 -0.40 2.04 27.06
C ARG A 230 0.40 1.97 25.76
N GLY A 231 0.13 2.89 24.84
CA GLY A 231 0.79 2.93 23.54
C GLY A 231 2.29 3.15 23.64
N ILE A 232 2.74 4.12 24.45
CA ILE A 232 4.17 4.38 24.65
C ILE A 232 4.86 3.17 25.29
N GLN A 233 4.24 2.49 26.25
CA GLN A 233 4.85 1.31 26.88
C GLN A 233 5.01 0.15 25.90
N LEU A 234 4.01 -0.13 25.06
CA LEU A 234 4.09 -1.19 24.06
C LEU A 234 5.10 -0.87 22.96
N MET A 235 5.12 0.37 22.49
CA MET A 235 6.10 0.85 21.53
C MET A 235 7.53 0.76 22.10
N ALA A 236 7.74 1.23 23.32
CA ALA A 236 9.03 1.14 24.00
C ALA A 236 9.44 -0.31 24.22
N ALA A 237 8.55 -1.19 24.68
CA ALA A 237 8.85 -2.60 24.89
C ALA A 237 9.26 -3.29 23.59
N PHE A 238 8.55 -3.03 22.48
CA PHE A 238 8.87 -3.60 21.18
C PHE A 238 10.24 -3.13 20.65
N LEU A 239 10.47 -1.82 20.62
CA LEU A 239 11.72 -1.24 20.13
C LEU A 239 12.91 -1.62 21.01
N PHE A 240 12.73 -1.59 22.33
CA PHE A 240 13.77 -1.96 23.28
C PHE A 240 14.08 -3.46 23.23
N ALA A 241 13.08 -4.32 23.02
CA ALA A 241 13.31 -5.74 22.81
C ALA A 241 14.16 -5.98 21.56
N ILE A 242 13.82 -5.38 20.42
CA ILE A 242 14.64 -5.48 19.20
C ILE A 242 16.07 -5.03 19.48
N TYR A 243 16.24 -3.86 20.09
CA TYR A 243 17.54 -3.29 20.37
C TYR A 243 18.39 -4.16 21.31
N ILE A 244 17.83 -4.64 22.43
CA ILE A 244 18.56 -5.50 23.38
C ILE A 244 18.91 -6.84 22.75
N LEU A 245 17.98 -7.43 21.99
CA LEU A 245 18.22 -8.72 21.32
C LEU A 245 19.34 -8.61 20.29
N ASP A 246 19.40 -7.52 19.54
CA ASP A 246 20.46 -7.24 18.57
C ASP A 246 21.81 -7.00 19.26
N VAL A 247 21.87 -6.06 20.22
CA VAL A 247 23.11 -5.68 20.94
C VAL A 247 23.73 -6.83 21.71
N LEU A 248 22.89 -7.67 22.35
CA LEU A 248 23.34 -8.85 23.08
C LEU A 248 23.46 -10.10 22.20
N ARG A 249 23.23 -9.99 20.88
CA ARG A 249 23.20 -11.07 19.90
C ARG A 249 22.42 -12.30 20.38
N LEU A 250 21.25 -12.04 20.96
CA LEU A 250 20.34 -13.04 21.51
C LEU A 250 19.45 -13.62 20.40
N SER A 251 20.06 -14.18 19.35
CA SER A 251 19.35 -14.72 18.17
C SER A 251 18.31 -15.77 18.56
N LEU A 252 18.59 -16.60 19.57
CA LEU A 252 17.67 -17.60 20.11
C LEU A 252 16.36 -16.99 20.64
N PHE A 253 16.39 -15.74 21.10
CA PHE A 253 15.24 -15.05 21.68
C PHE A 253 14.52 -14.14 20.69
N LEU A 254 14.87 -14.15 19.40
CA LEU A 254 14.18 -13.38 18.37
C LEU A 254 12.68 -13.69 18.29
N PHE A 255 12.24 -14.87 18.74
CA PHE A 255 10.81 -15.23 18.85
C PHE A 255 10.02 -14.33 19.81
N LEU A 256 10.67 -13.59 20.73
CA LEU A 256 10.00 -12.62 21.60
C LEU A 256 9.46 -11.42 20.82
N ILE A 257 10.09 -11.03 19.72
CA ILE A 257 9.67 -9.91 18.88
C ILE A 257 8.25 -10.14 18.32
N PRO A 258 7.96 -11.24 17.60
CA PRO A 258 6.61 -11.50 17.12
C PRO A 258 5.61 -11.69 18.26
N ILE A 259 6.00 -12.25 19.41
CA ILE A 259 5.08 -12.37 20.57
C ILE A 259 4.65 -10.99 21.08
N ILE A 260 5.59 -10.07 21.31
CA ILE A 260 5.30 -8.70 21.76
C ILE A 260 4.46 -7.97 20.70
N TRP A 261 4.80 -8.16 19.42
CA TRP A 261 4.07 -7.59 18.30
C TRP A 261 2.61 -8.07 18.25
N PHE A 262 2.38 -9.38 18.27
CA PHE A 262 1.03 -9.96 18.27
C PHE A 262 0.23 -9.50 19.48
N TYR A 263 0.84 -9.49 20.67
CA TYR A 263 0.20 -8.97 21.87
C TYR A 263 -0.27 -7.53 21.66
N SER A 264 0.63 -6.64 21.21
CA SER A 264 0.27 -5.24 20.95
C SER A 264 -0.78 -5.10 19.86
N PHE A 265 -0.70 -5.89 18.79
CA PHE A 265 -1.62 -5.83 17.66
C PHE A 265 -3.04 -6.26 18.08
N PHE A 266 -3.18 -7.43 18.71
CA PHE A 266 -4.48 -7.90 19.19
C PHE A 266 -5.06 -7.01 20.28
N ASP A 267 -4.20 -6.50 21.17
CA ASP A 267 -4.63 -5.56 22.20
C ASP A 267 -5.19 -4.27 21.59
N ALA A 268 -4.52 -3.71 20.58
CA ALA A 268 -5.03 -2.56 19.84
C ALA A 268 -6.37 -2.87 19.15
N LEU A 269 -6.50 -4.01 18.45
CA LEU A 269 -7.75 -4.42 17.80
C LEU A 269 -8.92 -4.54 18.78
N GLN A 270 -8.68 -5.10 19.98
CA GLN A 270 -9.69 -5.18 21.03
C GLN A 270 -10.10 -3.78 21.54
N LYS A 271 -9.17 -2.83 21.58
CA LYS A 271 -9.51 -1.44 21.95
C LYS A 271 -10.25 -0.72 20.83
N VAL A 272 -9.91 -0.98 19.57
CA VAL A 272 -10.62 -0.44 18.39
C VAL A 272 -12.06 -0.93 18.34
N SER A 273 -12.33 -2.20 18.66
CA SER A 273 -13.70 -2.73 18.66
C SER A 273 -14.56 -2.02 19.70
N LYS A 274 -14.05 -1.85 20.91
CA LYS A 274 -14.70 -1.16 22.05
C LYS A 274 -14.76 0.36 21.93
N HIS A 275 -13.97 0.95 21.03
CA HIS A 275 -13.87 2.40 20.90
C HIS A 275 -15.20 3.02 20.43
N GLY A 276 -15.76 3.91 21.26
CA GLY A 276 -17.03 4.59 21.04
C GLY A 276 -18.28 3.82 21.49
N GLU A 277 -18.12 2.68 22.17
CA GLU A 277 -19.19 1.99 22.92
C GLU A 277 -18.98 2.11 24.43
N GLU A 278 -17.72 2.13 24.88
CA GLU A 278 -17.33 2.26 26.28
C GLU A 278 -16.25 3.36 26.43
N GLU A 279 -16.23 4.06 27.57
CA GLU A 279 -15.08 4.90 27.95
C GLU A 279 -13.89 3.99 28.26
N ILE A 280 -12.83 4.10 27.46
CA ILE A 280 -11.63 3.30 27.63
C ILE A 280 -10.65 4.07 28.51
N GLU A 281 -10.44 3.60 29.74
CA GLU A 281 -9.40 4.17 30.63
C GLU A 281 -7.98 3.87 30.12
N ASP A 282 -7.12 4.90 30.14
CA ASP A 282 -5.70 4.78 29.80
C ASP A 282 -4.90 4.21 30.99
N VAL A 283 -4.95 2.89 31.11
CA VAL A 283 -4.20 2.12 32.10
C VAL A 283 -2.91 1.58 31.47
N PRO A 284 -1.73 1.79 32.08
CA PRO A 284 -0.47 1.23 31.60
C PRO A 284 -0.51 -0.31 31.62
N VAL A 285 0.14 -0.94 30.63
CA VAL A 285 0.28 -2.41 30.58
C VAL A 285 1.07 -2.92 31.79
N VAL A 286 2.11 -2.19 32.17
CA VAL A 286 2.91 -2.48 33.36
C VAL A 286 2.92 -1.25 34.26
N SER A 287 2.12 -1.27 35.31
CA SER A 287 2.01 -0.19 36.30
C SER A 287 3.26 -0.05 37.18
N TYR A 288 4.08 -1.10 37.30
CA TYR A 288 5.19 -1.18 38.26
C TYR A 288 6.51 -0.52 37.81
N ILE A 289 6.67 -0.22 36.51
CA ILE A 289 7.90 0.36 35.95
C ILE A 289 8.06 1.83 36.32
N VAL A 290 6.96 2.57 36.45
CA VAL A 290 6.97 4.02 36.76
C VAL A 290 7.64 4.28 38.13
N ASN A 291 7.59 3.32 39.05
CA ASN A 291 8.14 3.47 40.40
C ASN A 291 9.62 3.05 40.55
N HIS A 292 10.29 2.60 39.48
CA HIS A 292 11.67 2.05 39.53
C HIS A 292 12.66 2.79 38.63
N GLN A 293 12.53 4.12 38.49
CA GLN A 293 13.43 4.96 37.66
C GLN A 293 14.93 4.74 37.96
N LYS A 294 15.29 4.46 39.23
CA LYS A 294 16.68 4.15 39.63
C LYS A 294 17.24 2.89 38.94
N TRP A 295 16.41 1.87 38.73
CA TRP A 295 16.82 0.64 38.03
C TRP A 295 16.97 0.85 36.53
N VAL A 296 16.12 1.69 35.93
CA VAL A 296 16.27 2.11 34.53
C VAL A 296 17.59 2.86 34.34
N GLY A 297 17.93 3.77 35.26
CA GLY A 297 19.21 4.48 35.26
C GLY A 297 20.42 3.54 35.39
N PHE A 298 20.38 2.59 36.32
CA PHE A 298 21.43 1.58 36.45
C PHE A 298 21.57 0.73 35.18
N GLY A 299 20.44 0.35 34.56
CA GLY A 299 20.41 -0.35 33.29
C GLY A 299 21.09 0.43 32.16
N LEU A 300 20.82 1.73 32.04
CA LEU A 300 21.46 2.59 31.05
C LEU A 300 22.98 2.71 31.27
N ILE A 301 23.43 2.87 32.52
CA ILE A 301 24.86 2.95 32.85
C ILE A 301 25.55 1.64 32.52
N ALA A 302 24.97 0.51 32.92
CA ALA A 302 25.51 -0.82 32.63
C ALA A 302 25.59 -1.07 31.11
N LEU A 303 24.54 -0.71 30.36
CA LEU A 303 24.51 -0.81 28.91
C LEU A 303 25.59 0.08 28.26
N GLY A 304 25.76 1.32 28.72
CA GLY A 304 26.78 2.24 28.22
C GLY A 304 28.20 1.73 28.48
N LEU A 305 28.48 1.22 29.68
CA LEU A 305 29.77 0.59 30.01
C LEU A 305 30.02 -0.67 29.20
N TYR A 306 29.00 -1.51 29.00
CA TYR A 306 29.08 -2.67 28.11
C TYR A 306 29.47 -2.25 26.69
N TYR A 307 28.81 -1.24 26.13
CA TYR A 307 29.08 -0.79 24.77
C TYR A 307 30.48 -0.21 24.61
N LEU A 308 30.93 0.58 25.59
CA LEU A 308 32.29 1.10 25.66
C LEU A 308 33.30 -0.05 25.70
N LEU A 309 33.04 -1.08 26.52
CA LEU A 309 33.93 -2.23 26.65
C LEU A 309 34.04 -3.03 25.34
N VAL A 310 32.90 -3.34 24.70
CA VAL A 310 32.86 -4.26 23.55
C VAL A 310 33.27 -3.60 22.24
N ASN A 311 32.91 -2.33 22.04
CA ASN A 311 33.12 -1.65 20.76
C ASN A 311 34.31 -0.69 20.77
N VAL A 312 34.81 -0.29 21.95
CA VAL A 312 35.97 0.61 22.06
C VAL A 312 37.14 -0.09 22.73
N VAL A 313 36.98 -0.56 23.97
CA VAL A 313 38.11 -1.09 24.75
C VAL A 313 38.64 -2.40 24.17
N LEU A 314 37.78 -3.38 23.89
CA LEU A 314 38.23 -4.68 23.36
C LEU A 314 38.91 -4.55 22.00
N PRO A 315 38.38 -3.81 21.00
CA PRO A 315 39.06 -3.64 19.72
C PRO A 315 40.36 -2.84 19.81
N THR A 316 40.47 -1.87 20.72
CA THR A 316 41.68 -1.04 20.85
C THR A 316 42.76 -1.72 21.70
N VAL A 317 42.39 -2.30 22.84
CA VAL A 317 43.33 -2.89 23.81
C VAL A 317 43.58 -4.37 23.53
N GLY A 318 42.61 -5.08 22.96
CA GLY A 318 42.67 -6.51 22.69
C GLY A 318 43.90 -6.93 21.85
N PRO A 319 44.19 -6.28 20.72
CA PRO A 319 45.37 -6.60 19.91
C PRO A 319 46.70 -6.38 20.66
N MET A 320 46.77 -5.35 21.51
CA MET A 320 47.95 -5.08 22.33
C MET A 320 48.16 -6.19 23.37
N VAL A 321 47.10 -6.61 24.06
CA VAL A 321 47.13 -7.72 25.03
C VAL A 321 47.51 -9.02 24.35
N ALA A 322 46.96 -9.30 23.17
CA ALA A 322 47.27 -10.49 22.38
C ALA A 322 48.76 -10.56 22.02
N LYS A 323 49.38 -9.43 21.69
CA LYS A 323 50.80 -9.37 21.35
C LYS A 323 51.73 -9.57 22.55
N VAL A 324 51.35 -9.08 23.73
CA VAL A 324 52.19 -9.13 24.95
C VAL A 324 52.02 -10.46 25.70
N PHE A 325 50.78 -10.94 25.81
CA PHE A 325 50.43 -12.10 26.63
C PHE A 325 50.11 -13.35 25.79
N HIS A 326 50.22 -13.28 24.47
CA HIS A 326 49.84 -14.36 23.53
C HIS A 326 48.39 -14.86 23.71
N PHE A 327 47.51 -14.00 24.25
CA PHE A 327 46.12 -14.32 24.54
C PHE A 327 45.18 -13.34 23.84
N ASP A 328 44.40 -13.85 22.90
CA ASP A 328 43.42 -13.05 22.16
C ASP A 328 42.12 -12.90 22.96
N ILE A 329 42.09 -11.87 23.81
CA ILE A 329 40.94 -11.54 24.65
C ILE A 329 39.70 -11.17 23.82
N GLN A 330 39.90 -10.61 22.62
CA GLN A 330 38.81 -10.26 21.72
C GLN A 330 38.15 -11.54 21.20
N TYR A 331 38.95 -12.45 20.63
CA TYR A 331 38.45 -13.75 20.18
C TYR A 331 37.77 -14.53 21.31
N PHE A 332 38.36 -14.54 22.51
CA PHE A 332 37.77 -15.19 23.68
C PHE A 332 36.40 -14.61 24.04
N TYR A 333 36.27 -13.28 24.03
CA TYR A 333 35.03 -12.61 24.37
C TYR A 333 33.89 -12.95 23.40
N TYR A 334 34.16 -12.77 22.09
CA TYR A 334 33.17 -12.95 21.04
C TYR A 334 32.78 -14.42 20.85
N THR A 335 33.71 -15.35 21.05
CA THR A 335 33.49 -16.78 20.80
C THR A 335 32.93 -17.52 22.01
N TYR A 336 33.46 -17.27 23.21
CA TYR A 336 33.16 -18.08 24.40
C TYR A 336 32.39 -17.29 25.45
N PHE A 337 32.83 -16.09 25.80
CA PHE A 337 32.29 -15.37 26.96
C PHE A 337 30.83 -14.97 26.77
N GLN A 338 30.49 -14.38 25.63
CA GLN A 338 29.10 -13.97 25.36
C GLN A 338 28.16 -15.18 25.35
N GLY A 339 28.51 -16.24 24.63
CA GLY A 339 27.72 -17.49 24.60
C GLY A 339 27.54 -18.08 26.00
N THR A 340 28.58 -18.05 26.82
CA THR A 340 28.54 -18.54 28.21
C THR A 340 27.55 -17.76 29.07
N ILE A 341 27.53 -16.42 28.97
CA ILE A 341 26.56 -15.59 29.69
C ILE A 341 25.12 -15.94 29.29
N ILE A 342 24.88 -16.12 28.00
CA ILE A 342 23.55 -16.48 27.47
C ILE A 342 23.11 -17.84 28.02
N CYS A 343 24.00 -18.83 28.00
CA CYS A 343 23.75 -20.15 28.58
C CYS A 343 23.44 -20.07 30.08
N ILE A 344 24.21 -19.28 30.85
CA ILE A 344 23.97 -19.09 32.28
C ILE A 344 22.61 -18.43 32.53
N LEU A 345 22.23 -17.41 31.75
CA LEU A 345 20.92 -16.75 31.86
C LEU A 345 19.77 -17.72 31.56
N LEU A 346 19.91 -18.56 30.53
CA LEU A 346 18.92 -19.56 30.16
C LEU A 346 18.77 -20.64 31.23
N ILE A 347 19.89 -21.21 31.69
CA ILE A 347 19.90 -22.25 32.73
C ILE A 347 19.33 -21.68 34.03
N GLY A 348 19.81 -20.50 34.46
CA GLY A 348 19.33 -19.84 35.68
C GLY A 348 17.84 -19.45 35.58
N GLY A 349 17.40 -18.94 34.44
CA GLY A 349 16.00 -18.63 34.17
C GLY A 349 15.11 -19.87 34.22
N GLY A 350 15.53 -20.95 33.55
CA GLY A 350 14.84 -22.25 33.56
C GLY A 350 14.72 -22.83 34.97
N LEU A 351 15.83 -22.86 35.72
CA LEU A 351 15.84 -23.31 37.12
C LEU A 351 14.90 -22.46 37.99
N LYS A 352 14.92 -21.13 37.84
CA LYS A 352 14.04 -20.24 38.60
C LYS A 352 12.55 -20.48 38.29
N LEU A 353 12.20 -20.75 37.04
CA LEU A 353 10.83 -21.10 36.65
C LEU A 353 10.40 -22.45 37.23
N MET A 354 11.31 -23.42 37.30
CA MET A 354 11.04 -24.73 37.91
C MET A 354 10.76 -24.65 39.43
N VAL A 355 11.37 -23.69 40.13
CA VAL A 355 11.19 -23.57 41.59
C VAL A 355 9.78 -23.04 41.97
N GLY A 356 9.06 -22.39 41.05
CA GLY A 356 7.70 -21.88 41.26
C GLY A 356 7.60 -20.76 42.31
N SER A 357 6.67 -19.82 42.15
CA SER A 357 6.41 -18.83 43.19
C SER A 357 5.71 -19.51 44.38
N LYS A 358 6.27 -19.38 45.59
CA LYS A 358 5.56 -19.81 46.81
C LYS A 358 4.22 -19.07 46.86
N LYS A 359 3.11 -19.82 46.80
CA LYS A 359 1.74 -19.35 47.07
C LYS A 359 1.76 -18.47 48.32
N ARG A 360 1.55 -17.16 48.13
CA ARG A 360 1.18 -16.28 49.23
C ARG A 360 -0.21 -16.74 49.67
N LYS A 361 -0.29 -17.37 50.84
CA LYS A 361 -1.57 -17.73 51.48
C LYS A 361 -2.42 -16.45 51.55
N GLU A 362 -3.51 -16.43 50.80
CA GLU A 362 -4.66 -15.59 51.13
C GLU A 362 -5.18 -16.09 52.48
N ASN A 363 -5.08 -15.24 53.50
CA ASN A 363 -5.83 -15.45 54.73
C ASN A 363 -7.28 -15.03 54.42
N ALA A 364 -8.19 -15.97 54.64
CA ALA A 364 -9.63 -15.75 54.72
C ALA A 364 -10.01 -14.75 55.82
#